data_AF-A0A5C6C2B2-F1
#
_entry.id   AF-A0A5C6C2B2-F1
#
_cell.length_a   1.000
_cell.length_b   1.000
_cell.length_c   1.000
_cell.angle_alpha   90.00
_cell.angle_beta   90.00
_cell.angle_gamma   90.00
#
_symmetry.space_group_name_H-M   'P 1'
#
loop_
_entity.id
_entity.type
_entity.pdbx_description
1 polymer ?
#
loop_
_entity_poly.entity_id
_entity_poly.type
_entity_poly.pdbx_seq_one_letter_code
_entity_poly.pdbx_strand_id
1 'polypeptide(L)'
;MSTLVRPQSNSSAPSREPQRANGRIRRTSDSGVIASDGDSKPNSTESSQARGGFLFSPAIDLFFVANAFWPLLLMVDCFGGLTTHQSLLFWQIYFVTAPHRWITLVLVSVDHHKGRDRRRQFLAFGTAILIGCLCLKLGTGSLLCLGVIDYVWNAWHFASQHHGVFRIYQRKSNTGRAIPPAAPSRLAVGFEKALFRGFMLYTIARVAGWGWTEGPFEGFQWVSTVDWFALAIPAGLVIRQLIQCFVTHDTSLASVMYLSSVMTLFASLLLASHYENSQYVVALALASAIFHSLEYMSIVTWSMSGPQTSGKTNPLVRLSQMWLLFLVMFVVVIGLGNYALSRGYFELWVFINIVVAFWHYCFDGMIWKSRKSSAKTAHRAPVAT
;
A
#
# COMPACT_ATOMS: atom_id res chain seq x y z
N MET A 1 -14.78 -18.43 53.15
CA MET A 1 -15.65 -18.16 54.31
C MET A 1 -15.05 -16.98 55.07
N SER A 2 -15.89 -16.06 55.56
CA SER A 2 -15.57 -14.79 56.24
C SER A 2 -15.39 -13.53 55.38
N THR A 3 -16.54 -13.05 54.92
CA THR A 3 -17.13 -11.70 55.05
C THR A 3 -16.31 -10.44 55.44
N LEU A 4 -16.68 -9.36 54.72
CA LEU A 4 -16.92 -7.96 55.15
C LEU A 4 -15.72 -7.08 55.52
N VAL A 5 -15.51 -5.97 54.80
CA VAL A 5 -16.09 -4.64 55.10
C VAL A 5 -15.64 -3.64 54.01
N ARG A 6 -16.60 -2.85 53.51
CA ARG A 6 -16.43 -1.66 52.65
C ARG A 6 -16.18 -0.42 53.51
N PRO A 7 -15.52 0.62 52.97
CA PRO A 7 -16.03 1.98 53.19
C PRO A 7 -16.32 2.72 51.88
N GLN A 8 -17.49 3.35 51.86
CA GLN A 8 -17.87 4.41 50.93
C GLN A 8 -17.07 5.68 51.22
N SER A 9 -16.68 6.41 50.18
CA SER A 9 -16.52 7.87 50.29
C SER A 9 -17.10 8.55 49.06
N ASN A 10 -18.01 9.48 49.36
CA ASN A 10 -18.68 10.39 48.44
C ASN A 10 -17.72 11.51 48.02
N SER A 11 -17.75 11.93 46.76
CA SER A 11 -17.32 13.28 46.38
C SER A 11 -17.94 13.69 45.05
N SER A 12 -19.02 14.47 45.16
CA SER A 12 -19.34 15.67 44.38
C SER A 12 -19.20 15.66 42.85
N ALA A 13 -20.36 15.56 42.19
CA ALA A 13 -20.62 16.11 40.87
C ALA A 13 -20.75 17.65 40.92
N PRO A 14 -20.34 18.38 39.86
CA PRO A 14 -20.91 19.66 39.54
C PRO A 14 -21.98 19.52 38.44
N SER A 15 -23.20 19.85 38.84
CA SER A 15 -24.32 20.21 37.99
C SER A 15 -23.94 21.35 37.04
N ARG A 16 -24.09 21.14 35.73
CA ARG A 16 -24.18 22.23 34.75
C ARG A 16 -25.59 22.27 34.15
N GLU A 17 -26.22 23.37 34.48
CA GLU A 17 -27.52 23.86 34.11
C GLU A 17 -27.64 24.08 32.59
N PRO A 18 -28.80 23.79 31.97
CA PRO A 18 -29.04 24.09 30.57
C PRO A 18 -29.52 25.53 30.40
N GLN A 19 -28.65 26.41 29.89
CA GLN A 19 -29.07 27.73 29.43
C GLN A 19 -29.94 27.62 28.18
N ARG A 20 -31.25 27.72 28.41
CA ARG A 20 -32.25 28.13 27.42
C ARG A 20 -31.98 29.58 27.03
N ALA A 21 -31.78 29.84 25.74
CA ALA A 21 -31.95 31.16 25.16
C ALA A 21 -33.02 31.09 24.07
N ASN A 22 -34.21 31.56 24.44
CA ASN A 22 -35.25 32.01 23.53
C ASN A 22 -34.72 33.13 22.64
N GLY A 23 -35.03 33.11 21.34
CA GLY A 23 -34.54 34.14 20.44
C GLY A 23 -35.11 34.14 19.03
N ARG A 24 -36.41 34.45 18.93
CA ARG A 24 -37.01 35.28 17.87
C ARG A 24 -37.26 34.65 16.49
N ILE A 25 -38.51 34.23 16.34
CA ILE A 25 -39.27 34.23 15.09
C ILE A 25 -39.24 35.64 14.48
N ARG A 26 -38.80 35.77 13.22
CA ARG A 26 -39.18 36.89 12.35
C ARG A 26 -39.65 36.33 11.00
N ARG A 27 -40.96 36.18 10.87
CA ARG A 27 -41.67 36.16 9.59
C ARG A 27 -41.64 37.58 9.04
N THR A 28 -41.13 37.75 7.83
CA THR A 28 -41.55 38.82 6.93
C THR A 28 -41.78 38.19 5.56
N SER A 29 -43.05 38.04 5.24
CA SER A 29 -43.62 37.95 3.92
C SER A 29 -43.47 39.30 3.20
N ASP A 30 -42.87 39.30 2.00
CA ASP A 30 -43.23 40.17 0.87
C ASP A 30 -42.50 39.64 -0.37
N SER A 31 -43.20 39.11 -1.37
CA SER A 31 -43.88 39.82 -2.48
C SER A 31 -42.94 40.01 -3.69
N GLY A 32 -43.03 39.04 -4.61
CA GLY A 32 -43.03 39.18 -6.07
C GLY A 32 -41.98 40.03 -6.78
N VAL A 33 -41.05 39.37 -7.48
CA VAL A 33 -40.62 39.79 -8.83
C VAL A 33 -40.47 38.54 -9.71
N ILE A 34 -41.28 38.49 -10.76
CA ILE A 34 -41.18 37.57 -11.90
C ILE A 34 -40.29 38.26 -12.95
N ALA A 35 -39.17 37.61 -13.32
CA ALA A 35 -38.39 37.88 -14.53
C ALA A 35 -37.69 36.56 -14.91
N SER A 36 -38.32 35.78 -15.78
CA SER A 36 -38.08 35.70 -17.23
C SER A 36 -36.73 35.06 -17.61
N ASP A 37 -36.84 33.82 -18.09
CA ASP A 37 -36.02 33.11 -19.07
C ASP A 37 -34.71 33.74 -19.54
N GLY A 38 -33.64 32.95 -19.43
CA GLY A 38 -32.37 33.20 -20.10
C GLY A 38 -31.31 32.15 -19.75
N ASP A 39 -31.27 31.06 -20.51
CA ASP A 39 -30.13 30.14 -20.68
C ASP A 39 -29.47 29.57 -19.42
N SER A 40 -30.22 28.71 -18.70
CA SER A 40 -29.60 27.67 -17.88
C SER A 40 -29.00 26.59 -18.80
N LYS A 41 -27.82 26.85 -19.37
CA LYS A 41 -26.96 25.79 -19.90
C LYS A 41 -26.83 24.74 -18.79
N PRO A 42 -27.19 23.47 -19.02
CA PRO A 42 -26.92 22.45 -18.04
C PRO A 42 -25.40 22.41 -17.87
N ASN A 43 -24.92 22.84 -16.70
CA ASN A 43 -23.56 22.56 -16.23
C ASN A 43 -23.48 21.05 -15.95
N SER A 44 -23.57 20.25 -17.02
CA SER A 44 -23.33 18.82 -17.06
C SER A 44 -21.83 18.51 -17.09
N THR A 45 -21.03 19.30 -16.39
CA THR A 45 -19.78 18.83 -15.79
C THR A 45 -20.10 18.07 -14.51
N GLU A 46 -21.06 17.14 -14.57
CA GLU A 46 -20.99 15.96 -13.74
C GLU A 46 -19.65 15.33 -14.07
N SER A 47 -18.75 15.37 -13.10
CA SER A 47 -17.48 14.66 -13.11
C SER A 47 -17.72 13.30 -13.75
N SER A 48 -17.15 13.09 -14.94
CA SER A 48 -17.00 11.81 -15.61
C SER A 48 -16.54 10.79 -14.56
N GLN A 49 -17.52 10.14 -13.94
CA GLN A 49 -17.31 9.20 -12.85
C GLN A 49 -16.68 8.01 -13.54
N ALA A 50 -15.36 7.85 -13.38
CA ALA A 50 -14.48 6.93 -14.09
C ALA A 50 -15.20 5.67 -14.60
N ARG A 51 -15.78 5.77 -15.81
CA ARG A 51 -16.43 4.66 -16.50
C ARG A 51 -15.32 3.66 -16.80
N GLY A 52 -15.37 2.47 -16.18
CA GLY A 52 -14.36 1.43 -16.34
C GLY A 52 -13.70 0.90 -15.07
N GLY A 53 -14.07 1.40 -13.88
CA GLY A 53 -13.61 0.83 -12.60
C GLY A 53 -12.17 1.18 -12.22
N PHE A 54 -11.55 2.16 -12.89
CA PHE A 54 -10.24 2.73 -12.55
C PHE A 54 -10.33 3.62 -11.31
N LEU A 55 -9.26 3.69 -10.50
CA LEU A 55 -9.14 4.48 -9.28
C LEU A 55 -9.13 5.98 -9.56
N PHE A 56 -8.26 6.42 -10.46
CA PHE A 56 -8.11 7.81 -10.87
C PHE A 56 -8.58 8.02 -12.31
N SER A 57 -7.80 7.52 -13.27
CA SER A 57 -8.07 7.56 -14.70
C SER A 57 -7.36 6.37 -15.36
N PRO A 58 -7.81 5.89 -16.53
CA PRO A 58 -7.18 4.75 -17.20
C PRO A 58 -5.67 4.90 -17.38
N ALA A 59 -5.20 6.07 -17.83
CA ALA A 59 -3.78 6.32 -18.02
C ALA A 59 -3.02 6.29 -16.68
N ILE A 60 -3.46 7.07 -15.68
CA ILE A 60 -2.78 7.14 -14.38
C ILE A 60 -2.69 5.76 -13.73
N ASP A 61 -3.79 5.00 -13.76
CA ASP A 61 -3.82 3.66 -13.20
C ASP A 61 -2.89 2.72 -13.98
N LEU A 62 -2.88 2.75 -15.31
CA LEU A 62 -1.99 1.90 -16.12
C LEU A 62 -0.50 2.23 -15.90
N PHE A 63 -0.16 3.50 -15.75
CA PHE A 63 1.21 3.94 -15.51
C PHE A 63 1.67 3.67 -14.08
N PHE A 64 0.86 4.03 -13.09
CA PHE A 64 1.31 4.13 -11.70
C PHE A 64 0.80 3.02 -10.77
N VAL A 65 -0.28 2.33 -11.14
CA VAL A 65 -0.90 1.30 -10.26
C VAL A 65 -0.77 -0.08 -10.88
N ALA A 66 -1.36 -0.30 -12.06
CA ALA A 66 -1.23 -1.54 -12.82
C ALA A 66 0.17 -1.71 -13.42
N ASN A 67 0.91 -0.61 -13.59
CA ASN A 67 2.30 -0.65 -14.01
C ASN A 67 2.50 -1.50 -15.30
N ALA A 68 1.92 -1.06 -16.40
CA ALA A 68 2.10 -1.76 -17.69
C ALA A 68 3.52 -1.58 -18.28
N PHE A 69 4.36 -0.75 -17.65
CA PHE A 69 5.62 -0.27 -18.22
C PHE A 69 6.88 -0.90 -17.61
N TRP A 70 6.73 -1.90 -16.74
CA TRP A 70 7.89 -2.66 -16.25
C TRP A 70 8.78 -3.27 -17.35
N PRO A 71 8.27 -3.70 -18.52
CA PRO A 71 9.14 -4.17 -19.60
C PRO A 71 10.04 -3.08 -20.16
N LEU A 72 9.63 -1.80 -20.10
CA LEU A 72 10.48 -0.68 -20.53
C LEU A 72 11.68 -0.51 -19.61
N LEU A 73 11.53 -0.76 -18.30
CA LEU A 73 12.67 -0.74 -17.38
C LEU A 73 13.68 -1.83 -17.75
N LEU A 74 13.22 -3.02 -18.13
CA LEU A 74 14.11 -4.06 -18.66
C LEU A 74 14.77 -3.65 -19.97
N MET A 75 14.07 -2.95 -20.87
CA MET A 75 14.69 -2.45 -22.09
C MET A 75 15.82 -1.47 -21.76
N VAL A 76 15.60 -0.50 -20.87
CA VAL A 76 16.63 0.45 -20.44
C VAL A 76 17.84 -0.29 -19.86
N ASP A 77 17.58 -1.33 -19.08
CA ASP A 77 18.60 -2.19 -18.46
C ASP A 77 19.41 -2.98 -19.51
N CYS A 78 18.72 -3.65 -20.43
CA CYS A 78 19.33 -4.37 -21.54
C CYS A 78 20.19 -3.46 -22.44
N PHE A 79 19.77 -2.21 -22.66
CA PHE A 79 20.53 -1.25 -23.47
C PHE A 79 21.62 -0.50 -22.68
N GLY A 80 21.50 -0.41 -21.35
CA GLY A 80 22.42 0.32 -20.46
C GLY A 80 23.77 -0.36 -20.23
N GLY A 81 23.90 -1.64 -20.61
CA GLY A 81 25.16 -2.39 -20.58
C GLY A 81 25.60 -2.89 -19.20
N LEU A 82 26.49 -3.89 -19.20
CA LEU A 82 26.97 -4.63 -18.02
C LEU A 82 27.64 -3.76 -16.94
N THR A 83 28.18 -2.60 -17.31
CA THR A 83 28.90 -1.70 -16.39
C THR A 83 27.99 -1.06 -15.34
N THR A 84 26.71 -0.91 -15.63
CA THR A 84 25.73 -0.34 -14.69
C THR A 84 25.37 -1.32 -13.56
N HIS A 85 25.58 -2.63 -13.80
CA HIS A 85 25.13 -3.71 -12.93
C HIS A 85 26.12 -4.12 -11.84
N GLN A 86 27.42 -4.00 -12.10
CA GLN A 86 28.45 -4.52 -11.19
C GLN A 86 28.57 -3.72 -9.89
N SER A 87 28.14 -2.45 -9.88
CA SER A 87 28.21 -1.60 -8.68
C SER A 87 26.96 -1.67 -7.80
N LEU A 88 25.83 -2.15 -8.32
CA LEU A 88 24.57 -2.23 -7.56
C LEU A 88 24.39 -3.63 -6.97
N LEU A 89 25.00 -3.84 -5.80
CA LEU A 89 24.77 -5.06 -5.01
C LEU A 89 23.27 -5.21 -4.70
N PHE A 90 22.75 -6.45 -4.68
CA PHE A 90 21.36 -6.77 -4.32
C PHE A 90 20.89 -6.04 -3.05
N TRP A 91 21.75 -5.95 -2.03
CA TRP A 91 21.47 -5.22 -0.79
C TRP A 91 21.33 -3.71 -0.98
N GLN A 92 22.11 -3.13 -1.89
CA GLN A 92 21.93 -1.73 -2.26
C GLN A 92 20.57 -1.57 -2.90
N ILE A 93 20.18 -2.39 -3.88
CA ILE A 93 18.85 -2.32 -4.50
C ILE A 93 17.75 -2.53 -3.45
N TYR A 94 17.86 -3.52 -2.58
CA TYR A 94 16.89 -3.79 -1.52
C TYR A 94 16.67 -2.57 -0.61
N PHE A 95 17.73 -1.90 -0.17
CA PHE A 95 17.61 -0.71 0.69
C PHE A 95 17.34 0.60 -0.09
N VAL A 96 17.83 0.72 -1.32
CA VAL A 96 17.63 1.85 -2.23
C VAL A 96 16.20 1.90 -2.78
N THR A 97 15.54 0.76 -2.86
CA THR A 97 14.13 0.63 -3.31
C THR A 97 13.11 0.68 -2.17
N ALA A 98 13.58 0.87 -0.92
CA ALA A 98 12.75 1.15 0.25
C ALA A 98 12.55 2.66 0.62
N PRO A 99 12.67 3.67 -0.27
CA PRO A 99 12.49 5.06 0.11
C PRO A 99 11.02 5.34 0.49
N HIS A 100 10.08 4.52 0.05
CA HIS A 100 8.70 4.59 0.54
C HIS A 100 8.63 4.42 2.07
N ARG A 101 9.50 3.59 2.69
CA ARG A 101 9.53 3.41 4.16
C ARG A 101 9.83 4.71 4.87
N TRP A 102 10.84 5.43 4.39
CA TRP A 102 11.24 6.75 4.89
C TRP A 102 10.13 7.79 4.69
N ILE A 103 9.52 7.80 3.51
CA ILE A 103 8.47 8.75 3.16
C ILE A 103 7.23 8.53 4.01
N THR A 104 6.83 7.29 4.28
CA THR A 104 5.70 7.01 5.19
C THR A 104 5.96 7.59 6.58
N LEU A 105 7.18 7.51 7.11
CA LEU A 105 7.52 8.12 8.40
C LEU A 105 7.42 9.65 8.34
N VAL A 106 7.92 10.27 7.28
CA VAL A 106 7.79 11.72 7.06
C VAL A 106 6.32 12.12 6.97
N LEU A 107 5.52 11.45 6.14
CA LEU A 107 4.08 11.73 5.98
C LEU A 107 3.32 11.61 7.31
N VAL A 108 3.60 10.55 8.09
CA VAL A 108 2.97 10.34 9.40
C VAL A 108 3.40 11.42 10.40
N SER A 109 4.67 11.85 10.38
CA SER A 109 5.16 12.89 11.28
C SER A 109 4.63 14.29 10.95
N VAL A 110 4.39 14.57 9.67
CA VAL A 110 3.93 15.88 9.17
C VAL A 110 2.41 16.04 9.19
N ASP A 111 1.62 14.94 9.12
CA ASP A 111 0.15 15.00 9.15
C ASP A 111 -0.38 15.51 10.52
N HIS A 112 -0.47 16.83 10.64
CA HIS A 112 -0.77 17.55 11.87
C HIS A 112 -2.20 17.30 12.37
N HIS A 113 -3.14 17.01 11.47
CA HIS A 113 -4.56 16.82 11.82
C HIS A 113 -4.84 15.48 12.52
N LYS A 114 -4.01 14.46 12.30
CA LYS A 114 -4.07 13.16 13.01
C LYS A 114 -2.97 13.00 14.05
N GLY A 115 -1.91 13.80 13.96
CA GLY A 115 -0.67 13.63 14.72
C GLY A 115 -0.73 14.06 16.18
N ARG A 116 -1.65 14.95 16.58
CA ARG A 116 -1.58 15.54 17.94
C ARG A 116 -1.78 14.50 19.06
N ASP A 117 -2.67 13.53 18.87
CA ASP A 117 -2.87 12.42 19.81
C ASP A 117 -1.88 11.26 19.63
N ARG A 118 -1.28 11.12 18.44
CA ARG A 118 -0.42 9.96 18.11
C ARG A 118 1.08 10.26 18.15
N ARG A 119 1.51 11.51 18.30
CA ARG A 119 2.94 11.87 18.33
C ARG A 119 3.69 11.18 19.45
N ARG A 120 3.06 11.02 20.63
CA ARG A 120 3.65 10.28 21.75
C ARG A 120 3.86 8.81 21.40
N GLN A 121 2.88 8.17 20.75
CA GLN A 121 2.99 6.79 20.29
C GLN A 121 4.07 6.66 19.20
N PHE A 122 4.16 7.63 18.28
CA PHE A 122 5.20 7.70 17.26
C PHE A 122 6.60 7.69 17.85
N LEU A 123 6.86 8.60 18.81
CA LEU A 123 8.15 8.67 19.48
C LEU A 123 8.40 7.44 20.36
N ALA A 124 7.40 6.96 21.11
CA ALA A 124 7.56 5.80 21.98
C ALA A 124 7.94 4.54 21.19
N PHE A 125 7.26 4.25 20.08
CA PHE A 125 7.60 3.11 19.23
C PHE A 125 8.94 3.30 18.55
N GLY A 126 9.25 4.48 18.01
CA GLY A 126 10.56 4.77 17.41
C GLY A 126 11.71 4.53 18.40
N THR A 127 11.59 5.05 19.61
CA THR A 127 12.60 4.86 20.67
C THR A 127 12.71 3.39 21.09
N ALA A 128 11.59 2.69 21.27
CA ALA A 128 11.60 1.26 21.63
C ALA A 128 12.29 0.40 20.56
N ILE A 129 12.01 0.65 19.27
CA ILE A 129 12.64 -0.05 18.15
C ILE A 129 14.14 0.25 18.09
N LEU A 130 14.53 1.51 18.25
CA LEU A 130 15.93 1.90 18.27
C LEU A 130 16.69 1.20 19.39
N ILE A 131 16.15 1.19 20.62
CA ILE A 131 16.75 0.49 21.76
C ILE A 131 16.84 -1.00 21.47
N GLY A 132 15.78 -1.63 20.96
CA GLY A 132 15.79 -3.05 20.63
C GLY A 132 16.86 -3.42 19.59
N CYS A 133 17.00 -2.61 18.54
CA CYS A 133 18.04 -2.81 17.52
C CYS A 133 19.45 -2.61 18.10
N LEU A 134 19.65 -1.59 18.94
CA LEU A 134 20.94 -1.36 19.62
C LEU A 134 21.30 -2.51 20.55
N CYS A 135 20.37 -2.97 21.38
CA CYS A 135 20.59 -4.09 22.29
C CYS A 135 20.99 -5.36 21.53
N LEU A 136 20.30 -5.68 20.44
CA LEU A 136 20.65 -6.85 19.61
C LEU A 136 22.01 -6.69 18.93
N LYS A 137 22.29 -5.50 18.38
CA LYS A 137 23.59 -5.20 17.76
C LYS A 137 24.74 -5.34 18.75
N LEU A 138 24.61 -4.74 19.93
CA LEU A 138 25.64 -4.78 20.97
C LEU A 138 25.77 -6.16 21.60
N GLY A 139 24.67 -6.91 21.73
CA GLY A 139 24.67 -8.24 22.34
C GLY A 139 25.19 -9.35 21.43
N THR A 140 24.94 -9.27 20.12
CA THR A 140 25.30 -10.34 19.16
C THR A 140 26.42 -9.97 18.19
N GLY A 141 26.76 -8.68 18.09
CA GLY A 141 27.70 -8.17 17.09
C GLY A 141 27.18 -8.23 15.64
N SER A 142 25.91 -8.60 15.42
CA SER A 142 25.35 -8.77 14.10
C SER A 142 23.89 -8.30 14.02
N LEU A 143 23.49 -7.85 12.83
CA LEU A 143 22.12 -7.45 12.50
C LEU A 143 21.41 -8.49 11.64
N LEU A 144 22.06 -9.62 11.33
CA LEU A 144 21.58 -10.61 10.37
C LEU A 144 20.21 -11.17 10.78
N CYS A 145 20.01 -11.51 12.06
CA CYS A 145 18.71 -12.01 12.54
C CYS A 145 17.57 -11.01 12.30
N LEU A 146 17.84 -9.72 12.57
CA LEU A 146 16.87 -8.66 12.30
C LEU A 146 16.64 -8.47 10.79
N GLY A 147 17.68 -8.60 9.98
CA GLY A 147 17.58 -8.58 8.52
C GLY A 147 16.74 -9.71 7.95
N VAL A 148 16.84 -10.93 8.50
CA VAL A 148 15.99 -12.07 8.10
C VAL A 148 14.53 -11.82 8.48
N ILE A 149 14.28 -11.32 9.69
CA ILE A 149 12.91 -10.95 10.12
C ILE A 149 12.35 -9.86 9.21
N ASP A 150 13.16 -8.84 8.90
CA ASP A 150 12.81 -7.77 7.97
C ASP A 150 12.43 -8.33 6.59
N TYR A 151 13.25 -9.24 6.05
CA TYR A 151 13.01 -9.86 4.75
C TYR A 151 11.69 -10.64 4.72
N VAL A 152 11.44 -11.51 5.71
CA VAL A 152 10.21 -12.30 5.79
C VAL A 152 8.99 -11.39 5.94
N TRP A 153 9.08 -10.37 6.79
CA TRP A 153 7.99 -9.41 6.97
C TRP A 153 7.72 -8.65 5.68
N ASN A 154 8.75 -8.17 4.99
CA ASN A 154 8.60 -7.49 3.71
C ASN A 154 7.96 -8.37 2.66
N ALA A 155 8.40 -9.62 2.52
CA ALA A 155 7.81 -10.55 1.58
C ALA A 155 6.30 -10.72 1.84
N TRP A 156 5.91 -10.89 3.11
CA TRP A 156 4.51 -10.99 3.52
C TRP A 156 3.73 -9.69 3.28
N HIS A 157 4.31 -8.54 3.63
CA HIS A 157 3.71 -7.23 3.45
C HIS A 157 3.46 -6.95 1.96
N PHE A 158 4.47 -7.18 1.12
CA PHE A 158 4.44 -7.03 -0.33
C PHE A 158 3.32 -7.87 -0.95
N ALA A 159 3.30 -9.17 -0.68
CA ALA A 159 2.26 -10.08 -1.15
C ALA A 159 0.86 -9.68 -0.64
N SER A 160 0.80 -9.20 0.61
CA SER A 160 -0.46 -8.76 1.21
C SER A 160 -1.02 -7.49 0.59
N GLN A 161 -0.16 -6.53 0.28
CA GLN A 161 -0.51 -5.25 -0.32
C GLN A 161 -1.01 -5.44 -1.75
N HIS A 162 -0.27 -6.16 -2.59
CA HIS A 162 -0.68 -6.35 -3.99
C HIS A 162 -2.02 -7.07 -4.11
N HIS A 163 -2.25 -8.07 -3.26
CA HIS A 163 -3.57 -8.71 -3.18
C HIS A 163 -4.64 -7.73 -2.67
N GLY A 164 -4.30 -6.87 -1.70
CA GLY A 164 -5.18 -5.82 -1.21
C GLY A 164 -5.63 -4.86 -2.31
N VAL A 165 -4.69 -4.35 -3.10
CA VAL A 165 -4.94 -3.45 -4.23
C VAL A 165 -5.77 -4.15 -5.31
N PHE A 166 -5.46 -5.40 -5.65
CA PHE A 166 -6.29 -6.21 -6.55
C PHE A 166 -7.76 -6.27 -6.07
N ARG A 167 -7.98 -6.50 -4.77
CA ARG A 167 -9.33 -6.54 -4.18
C ARG A 167 -10.04 -5.19 -4.22
N ILE A 168 -9.30 -4.07 -4.20
CA ILE A 168 -9.90 -2.73 -4.39
C ILE A 168 -10.47 -2.63 -5.81
N TYR A 169 -9.71 -3.03 -6.83
CA TYR A 169 -10.19 -3.03 -8.22
C TYR A 169 -11.42 -3.92 -8.42
N GLN A 170 -11.39 -5.15 -7.88
CA GLN A 170 -12.54 -6.06 -7.95
C GLN A 170 -13.78 -5.53 -7.21
N ARG A 171 -13.62 -4.76 -6.13
CA ARG A 171 -14.78 -4.14 -5.44
C ARG A 171 -15.33 -2.96 -6.22
N LYS A 172 -14.45 -2.16 -6.83
CA LYS A 172 -14.84 -1.00 -7.62
C LYS A 172 -15.60 -1.41 -8.88
N SER A 173 -15.24 -2.52 -9.53
CA SER A 173 -16.00 -3.05 -10.67
C SER A 173 -17.47 -3.37 -10.33
N ASN A 174 -17.74 -3.75 -9.08
CA ASN A 174 -19.09 -4.16 -8.65
C ASN A 174 -19.99 -2.98 -8.25
N THR A 175 -19.43 -1.78 -8.06
CA THR A 175 -20.20 -0.62 -7.57
C THR A 175 -21.10 0.00 -8.65
N GLY A 176 -20.84 -0.27 -9.93
CA GLY A 176 -21.57 0.29 -11.06
C GLY A 176 -22.61 -0.62 -11.70
N ARG A 177 -22.89 -1.81 -11.15
CA ARG A 177 -23.87 -2.74 -11.73
C ARG A 177 -25.28 -2.53 -11.20
N ALA A 178 -26.26 -2.65 -12.09
CA ALA A 178 -27.68 -2.69 -11.74
C ALA A 178 -28.04 -3.94 -10.93
N ILE A 179 -27.39 -5.08 -11.22
CA ILE A 179 -27.58 -6.35 -10.50
C ILE A 179 -26.23 -6.77 -9.92
N PRO A 180 -26.08 -6.84 -8.58
CA PRO A 180 -24.86 -7.29 -7.96
C PRO A 180 -24.66 -8.79 -8.23
N PRO A 181 -23.42 -9.23 -8.58
CA PRO A 181 -23.14 -10.65 -8.74
C PRO A 181 -23.30 -11.39 -7.40
N ALA A 182 -23.59 -12.68 -7.47
CA ALA A 182 -23.66 -13.54 -6.29
C ALA A 182 -22.37 -13.42 -5.47
N ALA A 183 -22.52 -13.23 -4.16
CA ALA A 183 -21.37 -13.07 -3.29
C ALA A 183 -20.51 -14.35 -3.34
N PRO A 184 -19.20 -14.26 -3.64
CA PRO A 184 -18.34 -15.42 -3.65
C PRO A 184 -18.27 -16.04 -2.26
N SER A 185 -18.19 -17.37 -2.18
CA SER A 185 -18.07 -18.07 -0.91
C SER A 185 -16.81 -17.62 -0.16
N ARG A 186 -16.85 -17.60 1.17
CA ARG A 186 -15.68 -17.22 1.99
C ARG A 186 -14.47 -18.11 1.71
N LEU A 187 -14.73 -19.39 1.40
CA LEU A 187 -13.70 -20.36 1.02
C LEU A 187 -13.05 -19.97 -0.30
N ALA A 188 -13.81 -19.61 -1.33
CA ALA A 188 -13.26 -19.17 -2.61
C ALA A 188 -12.38 -17.92 -2.46
N VAL A 189 -12.82 -16.93 -1.69
CA VAL A 189 -12.03 -15.71 -1.41
C VAL A 189 -10.77 -16.04 -0.60
N GLY A 190 -10.87 -16.94 0.37
CA GLY A 190 -9.72 -17.41 1.16
C GLY A 190 -8.69 -18.16 0.30
N PHE A 191 -9.16 -19.01 -0.59
CA PHE A 191 -8.34 -19.80 -1.50
C PHE A 191 -7.62 -18.92 -2.53
N GLU A 192 -8.33 -17.99 -3.19
CA GLU A 192 -7.72 -17.02 -4.11
C GLU A 192 -6.62 -16.21 -3.42
N LYS A 193 -6.89 -15.74 -2.20
CA LYS A 193 -5.92 -15.02 -1.38
C LYS A 193 -4.69 -15.87 -1.06
N ALA A 194 -4.89 -17.13 -0.69
CA ALA A 194 -3.81 -18.06 -0.37
C ALA A 194 -2.95 -18.35 -1.61
N LEU A 195 -3.56 -18.60 -2.77
CA LEU A 195 -2.85 -18.81 -4.03
C LEU A 195 -2.03 -17.59 -4.45
N PHE A 196 -2.67 -16.41 -4.49
CA PHE A 196 -2.00 -15.17 -4.90
C PHE A 196 -0.79 -14.88 -4.00
N ARG A 197 -0.98 -14.91 -2.67
CA ARG A 197 0.08 -14.60 -1.72
C ARG A 197 1.14 -15.69 -1.68
N GLY A 198 0.72 -16.96 -1.71
CA GLY A 198 1.61 -18.11 -1.73
C GLY A 198 2.55 -18.08 -2.92
N PHE A 199 2.03 -17.80 -4.13
CA PHE A 199 2.84 -17.65 -5.33
C PHE A 199 3.87 -16.52 -5.21
N MET A 200 3.46 -15.34 -4.74
CA MET A 200 4.39 -14.22 -4.55
C MET A 200 5.46 -14.52 -3.50
N LEU A 201 5.08 -15.08 -2.36
CA LEU A 201 6.01 -15.47 -1.29
C LEU A 201 7.01 -16.52 -1.77
N TYR A 202 6.53 -17.52 -2.52
CA TYR A 202 7.38 -18.53 -3.15
C TYR A 202 8.39 -17.89 -4.10
N THR A 203 7.94 -16.99 -4.98
CA THR A 203 8.80 -16.26 -5.92
C THR A 203 9.85 -15.42 -5.18
N ILE A 204 9.47 -14.72 -4.11
CA ILE A 204 10.41 -13.90 -3.31
C ILE A 204 11.44 -14.80 -2.60
N ALA A 205 11.05 -15.99 -2.14
CA ALA A 205 12.01 -16.95 -1.59
C ALA A 205 12.99 -17.45 -2.66
N ARG A 206 12.50 -17.74 -3.87
CA ARG A 206 13.35 -18.12 -5.03
C ARG A 206 14.32 -17.00 -5.41
N VAL A 207 13.88 -15.74 -5.40
CA VAL A 207 14.74 -14.56 -5.65
C VAL A 207 15.83 -14.40 -4.58
N ALA A 208 15.60 -14.83 -3.33
CA ALA A 208 16.62 -14.88 -2.28
C ALA A 208 17.63 -16.02 -2.43
N GLY A 209 17.59 -16.79 -3.52
CA GLY A 209 18.51 -17.89 -3.78
C GLY A 209 18.08 -19.24 -3.19
N TRP A 210 16.85 -19.37 -2.67
CA TRP A 210 16.37 -20.65 -2.15
C TRP A 210 16.25 -21.66 -3.29
N GLY A 211 17.04 -22.74 -3.27
CA GLY A 211 17.04 -23.78 -4.30
C GLY A 211 17.84 -23.40 -5.55
N TRP A 212 18.76 -22.45 -5.45
CA TRP A 212 19.78 -22.22 -6.49
C TRP A 212 20.94 -23.19 -6.30
N THR A 213 21.63 -23.56 -7.38
CA THR A 213 22.80 -24.42 -7.33
C THR A 213 23.98 -23.76 -6.62
N GLU A 214 24.21 -22.47 -6.90
CA GLU A 214 25.24 -21.63 -6.25
C GLU A 214 24.65 -20.72 -5.17
N GLY A 215 23.49 -21.09 -4.62
CA GLY A 215 22.76 -20.29 -3.63
C GLY A 215 23.37 -20.31 -2.23
N PRO A 216 22.93 -19.40 -1.35
CA PRO A 216 23.29 -19.42 0.08
C PRO A 216 22.69 -20.60 0.85
N PHE A 217 21.77 -21.34 0.23
CA PHE A 217 21.12 -22.52 0.79
C PHE A 217 21.46 -23.73 -0.10
N GLU A 218 21.58 -24.91 0.50
CA GLU A 218 21.81 -26.14 -0.27
C GLU A 218 20.77 -26.32 -1.38
N GLY A 219 21.26 -26.56 -2.60
CA GLY A 219 20.44 -26.67 -3.80
C GLY A 219 19.55 -27.91 -3.79
N PHE A 220 18.26 -27.73 -3.51
CA PHE A 220 17.28 -28.80 -3.63
C PHE A 220 16.77 -28.89 -5.08
N GLN A 221 17.23 -29.90 -5.83
CA GLN A 221 16.87 -30.09 -7.25
C GLN A 221 15.35 -30.15 -7.51
N TRP A 222 14.56 -30.65 -6.56
CA TRP A 222 13.10 -30.73 -6.69
C TRP A 222 12.41 -29.36 -6.77
N VAL A 223 13.06 -28.28 -6.29
CA VAL A 223 12.50 -26.92 -6.32
C VAL A 223 12.28 -26.46 -7.76
N SER A 224 13.18 -26.82 -8.68
CA SER A 224 13.05 -26.53 -10.11
C SER A 224 11.77 -27.12 -10.72
N THR A 225 11.39 -28.32 -10.30
CA THR A 225 10.13 -28.97 -10.72
C THR A 225 8.92 -28.22 -10.17
N VAL A 226 9.02 -27.71 -8.93
CA VAL A 226 7.93 -26.94 -8.30
C VAL A 226 7.74 -25.56 -8.95
N ASP A 227 8.79 -24.95 -9.50
CA ASP A 227 8.67 -23.70 -10.25
C ASP A 227 7.63 -23.82 -11.39
N TRP A 228 7.63 -24.93 -12.13
CA TRP A 228 6.68 -25.19 -13.22
C TRP A 228 5.23 -25.29 -12.74
N PHE A 229 5.00 -25.97 -11.61
CA PHE A 229 3.67 -26.03 -11.00
C PHE A 229 3.25 -24.67 -10.43
N ALA A 230 4.19 -23.93 -9.85
CA ALA A 230 3.93 -22.60 -9.32
C ALA A 230 3.52 -21.61 -10.43
N LEU A 231 4.07 -21.73 -11.65
CA LEU A 231 3.70 -20.93 -12.82
C LEU A 231 2.26 -21.18 -13.31
N ALA A 232 1.65 -22.32 -12.98
CA ALA A 232 0.24 -22.55 -13.28
C ALA A 232 -0.70 -21.63 -12.46
N ILE A 233 -0.25 -21.17 -11.28
CA ILE A 233 -1.03 -20.29 -10.40
C ILE A 233 -1.31 -18.92 -11.05
N PRO A 234 -0.31 -18.11 -11.45
CA PRO A 234 -0.55 -16.82 -12.09
C PRO A 234 -1.35 -16.97 -13.38
N ALA A 235 -1.07 -17.99 -14.20
CA ALA A 235 -1.82 -18.27 -15.42
C ALA A 235 -3.31 -18.54 -15.12
N GLY A 236 -3.60 -19.42 -14.16
CA GLY A 236 -4.97 -19.73 -13.75
C GLY A 236 -5.72 -18.52 -13.18
N LEU A 237 -5.06 -17.69 -12.37
CA LEU A 237 -5.65 -16.47 -11.82
C LEU A 237 -5.99 -15.46 -12.94
N VAL A 238 -5.09 -15.25 -13.90
CA VAL A 238 -5.29 -14.33 -15.02
C VAL A 238 -6.37 -14.84 -15.97
N ILE A 239 -6.32 -16.12 -16.37
CA ILE A 239 -7.34 -16.74 -17.25
C ILE A 239 -8.73 -16.63 -16.61
N ARG A 240 -8.86 -16.97 -15.33
CA ARG A 240 -10.13 -16.82 -14.61
C ARG A 240 -10.61 -15.38 -14.60
N GLN A 241 -9.73 -14.41 -14.37
CA GLN A 241 -10.08 -12.99 -14.34
C GLN A 241 -10.48 -12.48 -15.74
N LEU A 242 -9.84 -12.97 -16.81
CA LEU A 242 -10.20 -12.70 -18.21
C LEU A 242 -11.58 -13.26 -18.55
N ILE A 243 -11.86 -14.52 -18.18
CA ILE A 243 -13.19 -15.14 -18.36
C ILE A 243 -14.25 -14.30 -17.63
N GLN A 244 -13.95 -13.88 -16.40
CA GLN A 244 -14.88 -13.01 -15.66
C GLN A 244 -15.08 -11.64 -16.32
N CYS A 245 -14.08 -11.10 -17.01
CA CYS A 245 -14.21 -9.80 -17.67
C CYS A 245 -14.97 -9.89 -19.00
N PHE A 246 -14.70 -10.93 -19.79
CA PHE A 246 -15.19 -11.03 -21.17
C PHE A 246 -16.43 -11.91 -21.33
N VAL A 247 -16.62 -12.92 -20.48
CA VAL A 247 -17.74 -13.86 -20.58
C VAL A 247 -18.84 -13.49 -19.62
N THR A 248 -18.52 -13.37 -18.33
CA THR A 248 -19.55 -13.06 -17.31
C THR A 248 -19.73 -11.56 -17.08
N HIS A 249 -18.82 -10.75 -17.64
CA HIS A 249 -18.75 -9.30 -17.40
C HIS A 249 -18.77 -8.93 -15.92
N ASP A 250 -18.26 -9.82 -15.05
CA ASP A 250 -18.26 -9.70 -13.61
C ASP A 250 -17.14 -8.83 -13.05
N THR A 251 -16.12 -8.54 -13.84
CA THR A 251 -14.95 -7.78 -13.41
C THR A 251 -14.63 -6.66 -14.39
N SER A 252 -13.87 -5.66 -13.93
CA SER A 252 -13.44 -4.55 -14.78
C SER A 252 -12.14 -4.87 -15.51
N LEU A 253 -11.96 -4.24 -16.67
CA LEU A 253 -10.70 -4.27 -17.42
C LEU A 253 -9.52 -3.80 -16.55
N ALA A 254 -9.72 -2.78 -15.70
CA ALA A 254 -8.70 -2.30 -14.78
C ALA A 254 -8.18 -3.42 -13.84
N SER A 255 -9.10 -4.26 -13.33
CA SER A 255 -8.75 -5.39 -12.47
C SER A 255 -7.96 -6.47 -13.20
N VAL A 256 -8.30 -6.73 -14.47
CA VAL A 256 -7.58 -7.68 -15.33
C VAL A 256 -6.17 -7.16 -15.62
N MET A 257 -6.04 -5.90 -16.01
CA MET A 257 -4.76 -5.28 -16.37
C MET A 257 -3.81 -5.26 -15.18
N TYR A 258 -4.31 -4.85 -14.01
CA TYR A 258 -3.54 -4.88 -12.76
C TYR A 258 -3.06 -6.29 -12.44
N LEU A 259 -3.97 -7.28 -12.41
CA LEU A 259 -3.62 -8.66 -12.08
C LEU A 259 -2.60 -9.23 -13.07
N SER A 260 -2.84 -9.04 -14.37
CA SER A 260 -1.96 -9.55 -15.43
C SER A 260 -0.57 -8.97 -15.29
N SER A 261 -0.44 -7.65 -15.08
CA SER A 261 0.87 -7.03 -14.91
C SER A 261 1.65 -7.58 -13.71
N VAL A 262 1.03 -7.64 -12.53
CA VAL A 262 1.69 -8.15 -11.31
C VAL A 262 2.05 -9.63 -11.46
N MET A 263 1.13 -10.45 -11.99
CA MET A 263 1.35 -11.89 -12.17
C MET A 263 2.42 -12.16 -13.23
N THR A 264 2.46 -11.43 -14.34
CA THR A 264 3.49 -11.59 -15.37
C THR A 264 4.85 -11.15 -14.85
N LEU A 265 4.95 -10.03 -14.13
CA LEU A 265 6.21 -9.58 -13.53
C LEU A 265 6.78 -10.64 -12.56
N PHE A 266 5.93 -11.21 -11.71
CA PHE A 266 6.35 -12.26 -10.77
C PHE A 266 6.63 -13.60 -11.45
N ALA A 267 5.90 -13.96 -12.51
CA ALA A 267 6.23 -15.13 -13.33
C ALA A 267 7.59 -14.97 -14.03
N SER A 268 7.90 -13.77 -14.53
CA SER A 268 9.22 -13.45 -15.09
C SER A 268 10.32 -13.53 -14.02
N LEU A 269 10.08 -13.05 -12.80
CA LEU A 269 11.02 -13.20 -11.67
C LEU A 269 11.27 -14.67 -11.34
N LEU A 270 10.21 -15.48 -11.34
CA LEU A 270 10.33 -16.91 -11.06
C LEU A 270 11.12 -17.62 -12.16
N LEU A 271 10.85 -17.32 -13.43
CA LEU A 271 11.60 -17.87 -14.56
C LEU A 271 13.07 -17.44 -14.54
N ALA A 272 13.35 -16.17 -14.25
CA ALA A 272 14.72 -15.68 -14.10
C ALA A 272 15.46 -16.40 -12.96
N SER A 273 14.78 -16.65 -11.83
CA SER A 273 15.32 -17.43 -10.70
C SER A 273 15.49 -18.90 -11.03
N HIS A 274 14.58 -19.49 -11.82
CA HIS A 274 14.64 -20.88 -12.27
C HIS A 274 15.89 -21.15 -13.11
N TYR A 275 16.22 -20.22 -14.02
CA TYR A 275 17.43 -20.28 -14.84
C TYR A 275 18.67 -19.66 -14.15
N GLU A 276 18.56 -19.31 -12.87
CA GLU A 276 19.63 -18.72 -12.06
C GLU A 276 20.30 -17.50 -12.73
N ASN A 277 19.53 -16.76 -13.54
CA ASN A 277 20.05 -15.58 -14.24
C ASN A 277 20.00 -14.37 -13.29
N SER A 278 21.10 -14.20 -12.54
CA SER A 278 21.25 -13.15 -11.53
C SER A 278 20.99 -11.75 -12.08
N GLN A 279 21.38 -11.45 -13.33
CA GLN A 279 21.15 -10.15 -13.95
C GLN A 279 19.65 -9.87 -14.11
N TYR A 280 18.88 -10.80 -14.69
CA TYR A 280 17.44 -10.62 -14.83
C TYR A 280 16.73 -10.61 -13.49
N VAL A 281 17.14 -11.44 -12.53
CA VAL A 281 16.57 -11.43 -11.17
C VAL A 281 16.73 -10.05 -10.54
N VAL A 282 17.92 -9.46 -10.63
CA VAL A 282 18.20 -8.12 -10.10
C VAL A 282 17.38 -7.04 -10.81
N ALA A 283 17.36 -7.05 -12.15
CA ALA A 283 16.63 -6.07 -12.95
C ALA A 283 15.11 -6.11 -12.69
N LEU A 284 14.54 -7.31 -12.66
CA LEU A 284 13.12 -7.54 -12.37
C LEU A 284 12.77 -7.22 -10.91
N ALA A 285 13.68 -7.48 -9.95
CA ALA A 285 13.48 -7.14 -8.55
C ALA A 285 13.49 -5.62 -8.34
N LEU A 286 14.42 -4.91 -9.00
CA LEU A 286 14.46 -3.45 -9.03
C LEU A 286 13.17 -2.88 -9.61
N ALA A 287 12.75 -3.39 -10.77
CA ALA A 287 11.48 -3.04 -11.40
C ALA A 287 10.32 -3.23 -10.41
N SER A 288 10.17 -4.43 -9.85
CA SER A 288 9.13 -4.77 -8.87
C SER A 288 9.10 -3.80 -7.67
N ALA A 289 10.25 -3.45 -7.13
CA ALA A 289 10.33 -2.57 -5.97
C ALA A 289 10.03 -1.10 -6.29
N ILE A 290 10.44 -0.60 -7.46
CA ILE A 290 10.02 0.71 -7.97
C ILE A 290 8.49 0.74 -8.07
N PHE A 291 7.89 -0.25 -8.73
CA PHE A 291 6.45 -0.26 -8.98
C PHE A 291 5.61 -0.44 -7.74
N HIS A 292 6.06 -1.27 -6.81
CA HIS A 292 5.45 -1.35 -5.49
C HIS A 292 5.43 0.01 -4.79
N SER A 293 6.52 0.77 -4.87
CA SER A 293 6.59 2.12 -4.30
C SER A 293 5.63 3.09 -5.01
N LEU A 294 5.54 3.06 -6.35
CA LEU A 294 4.61 3.90 -7.12
C LEU A 294 3.15 3.56 -6.83
N GLU A 295 2.83 2.26 -6.76
CA GLU A 295 1.51 1.74 -6.42
C GLU A 295 1.11 2.23 -5.02
N TYR A 296 1.98 2.01 -4.02
CA TYR A 296 1.73 2.43 -2.65
C TYR A 296 1.39 3.91 -2.58
N MET A 297 2.23 4.76 -3.18
CA MET A 297 2.04 6.21 -3.16
C MET A 297 0.74 6.63 -3.86
N SER A 298 0.39 5.97 -4.96
CA SER A 298 -0.86 6.19 -5.67
C SER A 298 -2.06 5.81 -4.80
N ILE A 299 -2.03 4.65 -4.14
CA ILE A 299 -3.12 4.19 -3.28
C ILE A 299 -3.25 5.06 -2.02
N VAL A 300 -2.14 5.46 -1.40
CA VAL A 300 -2.14 6.37 -0.26
C VAL A 300 -2.75 7.71 -0.66
N THR A 301 -2.31 8.30 -1.78
CA THR A 301 -2.86 9.57 -2.30
C THR A 301 -4.36 9.45 -2.59
N TRP A 302 -4.79 8.34 -3.20
CA TRP A 302 -6.19 8.03 -3.45
C TRP A 302 -7.00 7.97 -2.14
N SER A 303 -6.50 7.22 -1.15
CA SER A 303 -7.19 7.00 0.13
C SER A 303 -7.33 8.29 0.96
N MET A 304 -6.38 9.21 0.83
CA MET A 304 -6.41 10.52 1.47
C MET A 304 -7.36 11.50 0.77
N SER A 305 -7.68 11.28 -0.51
CA SER A 305 -8.57 12.13 -1.32
C SER A 305 -10.05 11.83 -1.07
N GLY A 306 -10.46 11.73 0.21
CA GLY A 306 -11.80 11.29 0.63
C GLY A 306 -12.99 12.03 -0.03
N PRO A 307 -14.23 11.53 0.16
CA PRO A 307 -15.41 11.96 -0.63
C PRO A 307 -15.84 13.43 -0.55
N GLN A 308 -15.17 14.31 0.20
CA GLN A 308 -15.63 15.67 0.43
C GLN A 308 -14.46 16.64 0.64
N THR A 309 -14.30 17.57 -0.28
CA THR A 309 -14.61 18.99 -0.06
C THR A 309 -14.62 19.64 -1.43
N SER A 310 -15.65 20.42 -1.74
CA SER A 310 -15.89 21.07 -3.03
C SER A 310 -14.87 22.16 -3.40
N GLY A 311 -13.65 22.09 -2.88
CA GLY A 311 -12.51 22.96 -3.20
C GLY A 311 -11.59 22.30 -4.22
N LYS A 312 -11.64 22.83 -5.44
CA LYS A 312 -10.85 22.62 -6.69
C LYS A 312 -9.34 22.28 -6.59
N THR A 313 -8.85 21.52 -5.62
CA THR A 313 -7.46 21.04 -5.68
C THR A 313 -7.40 19.85 -6.63
N ASN A 314 -6.82 20.08 -7.81
CA ASN A 314 -6.63 19.03 -8.82
C ASN A 314 -5.83 17.87 -8.19
N PRO A 315 -6.34 16.63 -8.20
CA PRO A 315 -5.64 15.48 -7.61
C PRO A 315 -4.25 15.27 -8.21
N LEU A 316 -4.07 15.67 -9.48
CA LEU A 316 -2.79 15.67 -10.17
C LEU A 316 -1.76 16.63 -9.55
N VAL A 317 -2.18 17.81 -9.08
CA VAL A 317 -1.27 18.77 -8.45
C VAL A 317 -0.79 18.26 -7.10
N ARG A 318 -1.71 17.65 -6.33
CA ARG A 318 -1.36 17.00 -5.07
C ARG A 318 -0.43 15.82 -5.29
N LEU A 319 -0.72 15.01 -6.31
CA LEU A 319 0.14 13.92 -6.74
C LEU A 319 1.53 14.48 -7.11
N SER A 320 1.64 15.42 -8.04
CA SER A 320 2.93 15.96 -8.49
C SER A 320 3.77 16.56 -7.35
N GLN A 321 3.15 17.23 -6.38
CA GLN A 321 3.85 17.74 -5.19
C GLN A 321 4.41 16.63 -4.32
N MET A 322 3.62 15.57 -4.07
CA MET A 322 4.08 14.39 -3.34
C MET A 322 5.20 13.66 -4.10
N TRP A 323 5.12 13.63 -5.42
CA TRP A 323 6.13 13.00 -6.28
C TRP A 323 7.44 13.79 -6.34
N LEU A 324 7.40 15.12 -6.34
CA LEU A 324 8.60 15.93 -6.22
C LEU A 324 9.30 15.68 -4.88
N LEU A 325 8.53 15.65 -3.79
CA LEU A 325 9.05 15.30 -2.46
C LEU A 325 9.66 13.88 -2.47
N PHE A 326 9.00 12.92 -3.11
CA PHE A 326 9.49 11.56 -3.29
C PHE A 326 10.83 11.55 -4.02
N LEU A 327 10.93 12.24 -5.16
CA LEU A 327 12.15 12.30 -5.96
C LEU A 327 13.30 12.94 -5.19
N VAL A 328 13.05 14.05 -4.49
CA VAL A 328 14.06 14.72 -3.66
C VAL A 328 14.54 13.79 -2.55
N MET A 329 13.62 13.17 -1.81
CA MET A 329 13.97 12.20 -0.76
C MET A 329 14.75 11.00 -1.33
N PHE A 330 14.34 10.48 -2.48
CA PHE A 330 15.01 9.38 -3.18
C PHE A 330 16.45 9.74 -3.52
N VAL A 331 16.67 10.89 -4.16
CA VAL A 331 18.02 11.37 -4.54
C VAL A 331 18.88 11.59 -3.30
N VAL A 332 18.34 12.18 -2.24
CA VAL A 332 19.08 12.42 -0.99
C VAL A 332 19.45 11.11 -0.29
N VAL A 333 18.50 10.19 -0.13
CA VAL A 333 18.73 8.90 0.55
C VAL A 333 19.74 8.05 -0.21
N ILE A 334 19.65 7.98 -1.54
CA ILE A 334 20.63 7.27 -2.37
C ILE A 334 21.98 7.94 -2.34
N GLY A 335 22.03 9.28 -2.48
CA GLY A 335 23.28 10.03 -2.45
C GLY A 335 24.01 9.86 -1.12
N LEU A 336 23.30 9.98 0.00
CA LEU A 336 23.84 9.76 1.34
C LEU A 336 24.22 8.29 1.57
N GLY A 337 23.42 7.34 1.07
CA GLY A 337 23.70 5.92 1.11
C GLY A 337 25.01 5.59 0.40
N ASN A 338 25.13 5.97 -0.87
CA ASN A 338 26.34 5.76 -1.66
C ASN A 338 27.56 6.44 -1.03
N TYR A 339 27.40 7.66 -0.50
CA TYR A 339 28.47 8.33 0.23
C TYR A 339 28.90 7.56 1.48
N ALA A 340 27.95 7.12 2.32
CA ALA A 340 28.25 6.34 3.52
C ALA A 340 28.94 5.01 3.17
N LEU A 341 28.47 4.34 2.12
CA LEU A 341 29.07 3.10 1.61
C LEU A 341 30.51 3.32 1.14
N SER A 342 30.78 4.40 0.40
CA SER A 342 32.13 4.74 -0.06
C SER A 342 33.12 5.01 1.08
N ARG A 343 32.62 5.35 2.27
CA ARG A 343 33.41 5.61 3.48
C ARG A 343 33.52 4.40 4.41
N GLY A 344 33.00 3.24 4.04
CA GLY A 344 33.03 2.03 4.85
C GLY A 344 31.95 1.97 5.94
N TYR A 345 30.96 2.88 5.94
CA TYR A 345 29.86 2.87 6.91
C TYR A 345 28.71 1.92 6.52
N PHE A 346 29.01 0.79 5.86
CA PHE A 346 28.00 -0.18 5.42
C PHE A 346 27.14 -0.68 6.58
N GLU A 347 27.76 -1.04 7.69
CA GLU A 347 27.05 -1.60 8.85
C GLU A 347 26.14 -0.56 9.53
N LEU A 348 26.56 0.70 9.58
CA LEU A 348 25.75 1.81 10.10
C LEU A 348 24.55 2.07 9.18
N TRP A 349 24.77 2.01 7.86
CA TRP A 349 23.69 2.18 6.88
C TRP A 349 22.63 1.08 7.00
N VAL A 350 23.06 -0.19 7.11
CA VAL A 350 22.16 -1.33 7.35
C VAL A 350 21.40 -1.17 8.66
N PHE A 351 22.09 -0.76 9.73
CA PHE A 351 21.46 -0.49 11.02
C PHE A 351 20.34 0.53 10.93
N ILE A 352 20.60 1.69 10.32
CA ILE A 352 19.62 2.76 10.15
C ILE A 352 18.41 2.26 9.33
N ASN A 353 18.66 1.54 8.24
CA ASN A 353 17.58 1.02 7.40
C ASN A 353 16.71 -0.02 8.14
N ILE A 354 17.31 -0.88 8.95
CA ILE A 354 16.57 -1.83 9.78
C ILE A 354 15.68 -1.09 10.78
N VAL A 355 16.21 -0.09 11.49
CA VAL A 355 15.43 0.73 12.43
C VAL A 355 14.25 1.39 11.71
N VAL A 356 14.50 2.02 10.56
CA VAL A 356 13.45 2.67 9.75
C VAL A 356 12.42 1.66 9.25
N ALA A 357 12.84 0.46 8.87
CA ALA A 357 11.95 -0.57 8.37
C ALA A 357 10.98 -1.06 9.45
N PHE A 358 11.50 -1.44 10.62
CA PHE A 358 10.65 -1.81 11.75
C PHE A 358 9.74 -0.67 12.18
N TRP A 359 10.25 0.57 12.18
CA TRP A 359 9.44 1.74 12.48
C TRP A 359 8.30 1.87 11.47
N HIS A 360 8.60 1.80 10.17
CA HIS A 360 7.60 1.83 9.11
C HIS A 360 6.50 0.77 9.31
N TYR A 361 6.83 -0.47 9.67
CA TYR A 361 5.83 -1.53 9.87
C TYR A 361 4.80 -1.22 10.94
N CYS A 362 5.21 -0.58 12.03
CA CYS A 362 4.28 -0.16 13.08
C CYS A 362 3.25 0.85 12.55
N PHE A 363 3.65 1.76 11.66
CA PHE A 363 2.80 2.84 11.17
C PHE A 363 2.01 2.46 9.93
N ASP A 364 2.55 1.61 9.07
CA ASP A 364 1.87 1.19 7.86
C ASP A 364 0.54 0.49 8.20
N GLY A 365 0.56 -0.43 9.18
CA GLY A 365 -0.66 -1.08 9.69
C GLY A 365 -1.72 -0.10 10.23
N MET A 366 -1.30 1.08 10.72
CA MET A 366 -2.23 2.11 11.19
C MET A 366 -2.86 2.93 10.08
N ILE A 367 -2.17 3.11 8.95
CA ILE A 367 -2.70 3.79 7.75
C ILE A 367 -3.82 2.94 7.16
N TRP A 368 -3.60 1.62 7.02
CA TRP A 368 -4.57 0.70 6.41
C TRP A 368 -5.78 0.37 7.29
N LYS A 369 -5.69 0.54 8.62
CA LYS A 369 -6.77 0.17 9.56
C LYS A 369 -7.90 1.20 9.73
N SER A 370 -7.96 2.32 8.99
CA SER A 370 -8.96 3.36 9.25
C SER A 370 -9.92 3.65 8.09
N ARG A 371 -11.15 3.13 8.22
CA ARG A 371 -12.42 3.90 8.32
C ARG A 371 -13.50 2.91 8.77
N LYS A 372 -13.83 2.84 10.06
CA LYS A 372 -15.19 2.43 10.42
C LYS A 372 -16.09 3.54 9.90
N SER A 373 -16.89 3.25 8.88
CA SER A 373 -17.92 4.17 8.42
C SER A 373 -18.77 4.54 9.63
N SER A 374 -18.70 5.80 10.04
CA SER A 374 -19.50 6.35 11.14
C SER A 374 -21.00 6.40 10.79
N ALA A 375 -21.41 5.83 9.64
CA ALA A 375 -22.79 5.75 9.19
C ALA A 375 -23.70 4.89 10.09
N LYS A 376 -23.15 4.09 11.03
CA LYS A 376 -23.98 3.30 11.96
C LYS A 376 -24.59 4.09 13.13
N THR A 377 -24.27 5.38 13.30
CA THR A 377 -24.84 6.19 14.39
C THR A 377 -26.04 7.04 13.94
N ALA A 378 -26.31 7.16 12.63
CA ALA A 378 -27.36 8.05 12.12
C ALA A 378 -28.77 7.41 11.99
N HIS A 379 -28.94 6.11 12.25
CA HIS A 379 -30.22 5.43 11.97
C HIS A 379 -30.95 4.84 13.20
N ARG A 380 -30.60 5.25 14.43
CA ARG A 380 -31.49 5.07 15.59
C ARG A 380 -32.23 6.38 15.85
N ALA A 381 -33.27 6.64 15.06
CA ALA A 381 -34.34 7.52 15.52
C ALA A 381 -35.10 6.79 16.65
N PRO A 382 -35.44 7.46 17.76
CA PRO A 382 -36.28 6.85 18.78
C PRO A 382 -37.69 6.63 18.20
N VAL A 383 -38.17 5.39 18.26
CA VAL A 383 -39.59 5.10 18.11
C VAL A 383 -40.28 5.78 19.29
N ALA A 384 -41.07 6.81 19.02
CA ALA A 384 -41.96 7.40 20.02
C ALA A 384 -43.08 6.38 20.28
N THR A 385 -43.19 5.94 21.53
CA THR A 385 -44.32 5.18 22.07
C THR A 385 -45.47 6.10 22.46
#